data_AF-A0A2D8QKY8-F1
#
_entry.id   AF-A0A2D8QKY8-F1
#
_cell.length_a   1.000
_cell.length_b   1.000
_cell.length_c   1.000
_cell.angle_alpha   90.00
_cell.angle_beta   90.00
_cell.angle_gamma   90.00
#
_symmetry.space_group_name_H-M   'P 1'
#
loop_
_entity.id
_entity.type
_entity.pdbx_description
1 polymer ?
#
loop_
_entity_poly.entity_id
_entity_poly.type
_entity_poly.pdbx_seq_one_letter_code
_entity_poly.pdbx_strand_id
1 'polypeptide(L)'
;MTDYVPPNVWKWEEPTGGKFEGINRPISGSQRTVELQTGEHPLQLYSLATPNGIKVTVLLEELLELGHEGAEYDAYQIRITDGDQFGSGFVELNPNSKIPVLLDRTTNPSTRVFESGAILIYLAEKFQSFIPTDLSSRAECLS
;
A
#
# COMPACT_ATOMS: atom_id res chain seq x y z
N MET A 1 26.34 13.85 32.17
CA MET A 1 25.37 14.06 31.07
C MET A 1 24.20 14.81 31.66
N THR A 2 23.74 15.87 31.02
CA THR A 2 22.48 16.51 31.37
C THR A 2 21.33 15.65 30.86
N ASP A 3 20.30 15.44 31.69
CA ASP A 3 19.11 14.69 31.28
C ASP A 3 18.37 15.44 30.16
N TYR A 4 17.83 14.69 29.20
CA TYR A 4 17.03 15.24 28.11
C TYR A 4 15.68 15.74 28.64
N VAL A 5 15.30 16.96 28.25
CA VAL A 5 14.00 17.56 28.56
C VAL A 5 13.29 17.88 27.24
N PRO A 6 12.16 17.22 26.92
CA PRO A 6 11.39 17.53 25.71
C PRO A 6 10.93 18.99 25.68
N PRO A 7 10.92 19.66 24.52
CA PRO A 7 10.44 21.03 24.41
C PRO A 7 8.92 21.10 24.54
N ASN A 8 8.38 22.25 25.00
CA ASN A 8 6.93 22.50 25.05
C ASN A 8 6.25 22.44 23.68
N VAL A 9 7.00 22.76 22.62
CA VAL A 9 6.55 22.66 21.23
C VAL A 9 7.63 21.91 20.46
N TRP A 10 7.26 20.76 19.90
CA TRP A 10 8.17 19.98 19.08
C TRP A 10 8.56 20.73 17.81
N LYS A 11 9.83 20.64 17.42
CA LYS A 11 10.35 21.17 16.16
C LYS A 11 11.04 20.04 15.41
N TRP A 12 10.90 20.07 14.08
CA TRP A 12 11.66 19.17 13.23
C TRP A 12 13.08 19.72 13.09
N GLU A 13 14.00 19.12 13.82
CA GLU A 13 15.44 19.40 13.71
C GLU A 13 16.03 18.57 12.56
N GLU A 14 17.15 19.04 12.00
CA GLU A 14 17.82 18.31 10.93
C GLU A 14 18.19 16.89 11.41
N PRO A 15 17.85 15.84 10.63
CA PRO A 15 18.17 14.48 11.02
C PRO A 15 19.69 14.27 11.15
N THR A 16 20.13 13.41 12.07
CA THR A 16 21.56 13.26 12.45
C THR A 16 22.15 11.89 12.12
N GLY A 17 21.36 10.97 11.58
CA GLY A 17 21.78 9.68 11.03
C GLY A 17 20.65 8.65 10.97
N GLY A 18 20.42 8.02 9.82
CA GLY A 18 19.46 6.93 9.70
C GLY A 18 19.03 6.65 8.27
N LYS A 19 18.74 5.37 7.96
CA LYS A 19 18.43 4.92 6.60
C LYS A 19 17.25 5.64 5.94
N PHE A 20 16.32 6.19 6.73
CA PHE A 20 15.07 6.78 6.25
C PHE A 20 14.94 8.28 6.55
N GLU A 21 16.00 8.93 7.01
CA GLU A 21 15.93 10.34 7.42
C GLU A 21 15.62 11.29 6.25
N GLY A 22 16.11 10.99 5.05
CA GLY A 22 15.83 11.81 3.86
C GLY A 22 14.38 11.74 3.37
N ILE A 23 13.60 10.76 3.86
CA ILE A 23 12.21 10.51 3.43
C ILE A 23 11.18 10.77 4.54
N ASN A 24 11.54 10.61 5.82
CA ASN A 24 10.63 10.86 6.93
C ASN A 24 10.46 12.36 7.14
N ARG A 25 9.21 12.83 7.18
CA ARG A 25 8.87 14.26 7.34
C ARG A 25 7.68 14.43 8.27
N PRO A 26 7.56 15.60 8.93
CA PRO A 26 6.39 15.94 9.74
C PRO A 26 5.17 16.38 8.91
N ILE A 27 5.26 16.28 7.57
CA ILE A 27 4.21 16.68 6.63
C ILE A 27 3.98 15.57 5.60
N SER A 28 2.76 15.48 5.09
CA SER A 28 2.37 14.57 4.00
C SER A 28 2.27 15.30 2.66
N GLY A 29 1.90 14.56 1.61
CA GLY A 29 1.61 15.11 0.28
C GLY A 29 2.69 14.79 -0.74
N SER A 30 2.39 15.15 -1.99
CA SER A 30 3.29 14.92 -3.11
C SER A 30 4.47 15.90 -3.08
N GLN A 31 5.63 15.41 -3.48
CA GLN A 31 6.87 16.18 -3.54
C GLN A 31 7.30 16.44 -4.99
N ARG A 32 6.77 15.67 -5.93
CA ARG A 32 7.10 15.74 -7.36
C ARG A 32 5.90 15.30 -8.21
N THR A 33 5.76 15.89 -9.39
CA THR A 33 4.81 15.43 -10.41
C THR A 33 5.37 14.20 -11.10
N VAL A 34 4.73 13.05 -10.88
CA VAL A 34 5.08 11.75 -11.47
C VAL A 34 3.80 11.00 -11.73
N GLU A 35 3.59 10.64 -13.00
CA GLU A 35 2.51 9.76 -13.42
C GLU A 35 2.88 8.30 -13.16
N LEU A 36 1.89 7.50 -12.78
CA LEU A 36 2.07 6.06 -12.59
C LEU A 36 1.94 5.31 -13.91
N GLN A 37 2.78 4.27 -14.08
CA GLN A 37 2.64 3.33 -15.19
C GLN A 37 1.38 2.48 -15.01
N THR A 38 0.72 2.12 -16.11
CA THR A 38 -0.45 1.24 -16.10
C THR A 38 -0.32 0.24 -17.24
N GLY A 39 -0.61 -1.03 -16.96
CA GLY A 39 -0.41 -2.15 -17.87
C GLY A 39 -1.73 -2.65 -18.44
N GLU A 40 -1.78 -3.92 -18.81
CA GLU A 40 -2.94 -4.51 -19.48
C GLU A 40 -3.88 -5.24 -18.52
N HIS A 41 -3.39 -5.65 -17.34
CA HIS A 41 -4.13 -6.49 -16.42
C HIS A 41 -5.22 -5.71 -15.63
N PRO A 42 -6.27 -6.40 -15.15
CA PRO A 42 -7.37 -5.75 -14.43
C PRO A 42 -6.91 -5.07 -13.13
N LEU A 43 -5.91 -5.63 -12.46
CA LEU A 43 -5.39 -5.14 -11.20
C LEU A 43 -4.00 -4.51 -11.37
N GLN A 44 -3.80 -3.30 -10.87
CA GLN A 44 -2.50 -2.62 -10.90
C GLN A 44 -1.98 -2.50 -9.47
N LEU A 45 -0.84 -3.12 -9.18
CA LEU A 45 -0.23 -3.14 -7.85
C LEU A 45 1.03 -2.27 -7.83
N TYR A 46 1.01 -1.19 -7.06
CA TYR A 46 2.19 -0.35 -6.80
C TYR A 46 2.75 -0.71 -5.43
N SER A 47 3.88 -1.43 -5.41
CA SER A 47 4.35 -2.11 -4.20
C SER A 47 5.87 -2.26 -4.15
N LEU A 48 6.35 -2.91 -3.09
CA LEU A 48 7.74 -3.32 -2.88
C LEU A 48 7.74 -4.62 -2.07
N ALA A 49 8.73 -5.50 -2.30
CA ALA A 49 8.91 -6.79 -1.62
C ALA A 49 9.28 -6.66 -0.13
N THR A 50 8.41 -6.02 0.63
CA THR A 50 8.42 -5.88 2.09
C THR A 50 7.35 -6.82 2.67
N PRO A 51 7.33 -7.07 3.99
CA PRO A 51 6.27 -7.87 4.60
C PRO A 51 4.85 -7.38 4.27
N ASN A 52 4.63 -6.07 4.12
CA ASN A 52 3.31 -5.55 3.72
C ASN A 52 3.00 -5.75 2.23
N GLY A 53 4.01 -5.65 1.36
CA GLY A 53 3.82 -5.87 -0.08
C GLY A 53 3.60 -7.34 -0.42
N ILE A 54 4.35 -8.25 0.23
CA ILE A 54 4.25 -9.70 0.01
C ILE A 54 2.86 -10.24 0.34
N LYS A 55 2.16 -9.67 1.33
CA LYS A 55 0.76 -10.04 1.64
C LYS A 55 -0.13 -10.02 0.40
N VAL A 56 -0.02 -8.95 -0.39
CA VAL A 56 -0.89 -8.73 -1.55
C VAL A 56 -0.49 -9.62 -2.71
N THR A 57 0.81 -9.73 -3.01
CA THR A 57 1.26 -10.62 -4.10
C THR A 57 0.94 -12.07 -3.78
N VAL A 58 1.13 -12.54 -2.54
CA VAL A 58 0.75 -13.90 -2.14
C VAL A 58 -0.73 -14.15 -2.35
N LEU A 59 -1.62 -13.27 -1.90
CA LEU A 59 -3.06 -13.47 -2.12
C LEU A 59 -3.43 -13.48 -3.60
N LEU A 60 -2.82 -12.63 -4.43
CA LEU A 60 -3.05 -12.63 -5.87
C LEU A 60 -2.61 -13.94 -6.52
N GLU A 61 -1.41 -14.45 -6.18
CA GLU A 61 -0.94 -15.75 -6.68
C GLU A 61 -1.83 -16.91 -6.20
N GLU A 62 -2.28 -16.90 -4.94
CA GLU A 62 -3.21 -17.91 -4.41
C GLU A 62 -4.57 -17.87 -5.12
N LEU A 63 -5.05 -16.68 -5.50
CA LEU A 63 -6.26 -16.53 -6.31
C LEU A 63 -6.07 -17.05 -7.73
N LEU A 64 -4.92 -16.77 -8.36
CA LEU A 64 -4.58 -17.30 -9.68
C LEU A 64 -4.47 -18.83 -9.66
N GLU A 65 -3.87 -19.42 -8.64
CA GLU A 65 -3.79 -20.87 -8.44
C GLU A 65 -5.18 -21.51 -8.30
N LEU A 66 -6.14 -20.81 -7.68
CA LEU A 66 -7.55 -21.23 -7.63
C LEU A 66 -8.30 -21.06 -8.97
N GLY A 67 -7.66 -20.51 -10.01
CA GLY A 67 -8.22 -20.31 -11.34
C GLY A 67 -9.00 -19.00 -11.50
N HIS A 68 -8.84 -18.03 -10.60
CA HIS A 68 -9.47 -16.71 -10.74
C HIS A 68 -8.70 -15.83 -11.74
N GLU A 69 -8.98 -15.97 -13.03
CA GLU A 69 -8.34 -15.17 -14.11
C GLU A 69 -8.47 -13.64 -13.89
N GLY A 70 -9.51 -13.20 -13.19
CA GLY A 70 -9.69 -11.78 -12.84
C GLY A 70 -8.66 -11.23 -11.84
N ALA A 71 -7.84 -12.09 -11.23
CA ALA A 71 -6.77 -11.72 -10.29
C ALA A 71 -5.43 -11.41 -10.98
N GLU A 72 -5.35 -11.53 -12.30
CA GLU A 72 -4.19 -11.12 -13.09
C GLU A 72 -3.80 -9.67 -12.78
N TYR A 73 -2.50 -9.40 -12.63
CA TYR A 73 -2.03 -8.11 -12.12
C TYR A 73 -0.71 -7.65 -12.70
N ASP A 74 -0.57 -6.33 -12.88
CA ASP A 74 0.70 -5.67 -13.15
C ASP A 74 1.31 -5.17 -11.84
N ALA A 75 2.51 -5.65 -11.47
CA ALA A 75 3.21 -5.19 -10.26
C ALA A 75 4.34 -4.21 -10.57
N TYR A 76 4.14 -2.96 -10.18
CA TYR A 76 5.12 -1.87 -10.30
C TYR A 76 5.90 -1.66 -9.02
N GLN A 77 7.23 -1.60 -9.14
CA GLN A 77 8.11 -1.36 -8.02
C GLN A 77 8.11 0.12 -7.61
N ILE A 78 7.82 0.39 -6.34
CA ILE A 78 7.92 1.71 -5.68
C ILE A 78 9.10 1.66 -4.70
N ARG A 79 10.23 2.30 -5.05
CA ARG A 79 11.42 2.31 -4.20
C ARG A 79 11.24 3.32 -3.07
N ILE A 80 10.80 2.82 -1.90
CA ILE A 80 10.47 3.70 -0.76
C ILE A 80 11.67 4.48 -0.21
N THR A 81 12.89 3.96 -0.40
CA THR A 81 14.15 4.64 -0.04
C THR A 81 14.44 5.86 -0.92
N ASP A 82 13.86 5.89 -2.11
CA ASP A 82 14.10 6.91 -3.15
C ASP A 82 12.92 7.91 -3.21
N GLY A 83 11.95 7.74 -2.31
CA GLY A 83 10.80 8.63 -2.17
C GLY A 83 9.74 8.47 -3.27
N ASP A 84 9.71 7.36 -4.01
CA ASP A 84 8.73 7.11 -5.08
C ASP A 84 7.27 7.21 -4.59
N GLN A 85 7.02 6.86 -3.33
CA GLN A 85 5.73 6.98 -2.66
C GLN A 85 5.23 8.42 -2.53
N PHE A 86 6.07 9.44 -2.78
CA PHE A 86 5.69 10.86 -2.75
C PHE A 86 5.46 11.46 -4.15
N GLY A 87 5.44 10.65 -5.21
CA GLY A 87 5.03 11.09 -6.54
C GLY A 87 3.53 11.41 -6.59
N SER A 88 3.12 12.40 -7.40
CA SER A 88 1.72 12.83 -7.49
C SER A 88 0.74 11.70 -7.77
N GLY A 89 1.03 10.82 -8.74
CA GLY A 89 0.17 9.68 -9.05
C GLY A 89 0.07 8.66 -7.90
N PHE A 90 1.16 8.41 -7.16
CA PHE A 90 1.11 7.52 -6.00
C PHE A 90 0.30 8.14 -4.84
N VAL A 91 0.50 9.43 -4.57
CA VAL A 91 -0.24 10.16 -3.53
C VAL A 91 -1.72 10.28 -3.87
N GLU A 92 -2.05 10.39 -5.16
CA GLU A 92 -3.44 10.34 -5.62
C GLU A 92 -4.08 8.98 -5.33
N LEU A 93 -3.34 7.87 -5.41
CA LEU A 93 -3.90 6.56 -5.04
C LEU A 93 -3.87 6.31 -3.52
N ASN A 94 -2.85 6.80 -2.81
CA ASN A 94 -2.72 6.68 -1.36
C ASN A 94 -2.13 7.97 -0.73
N PRO A 95 -2.96 8.82 -0.09
CA PRO A 95 -2.48 10.05 0.54
C PRO A 95 -1.55 9.80 1.74
N ASN A 96 -1.53 8.58 2.30
CA ASN A 96 -0.59 8.17 3.36
C ASN A 96 0.83 7.90 2.82
N SER A 97 1.04 7.88 1.49
CA SER A 97 2.34 7.62 0.87
C SER A 97 3.00 6.33 1.37
N LYS A 98 2.25 5.23 1.42
CA LYS A 98 2.76 3.90 1.79
C LYS A 98 2.35 2.83 0.79
N ILE A 99 3.26 1.89 0.53
CA ILE A 99 2.95 0.65 -0.16
C ILE A 99 2.29 -0.36 0.81
N PRO A 100 1.58 -1.39 0.29
CA PRO A 100 1.11 -1.53 -1.08
C PRO A 100 -0.11 -0.65 -1.40
N VAL A 101 -0.32 -0.39 -2.69
CA VAL A 101 -1.52 0.24 -3.24
C VAL A 101 -2.00 -0.57 -4.44
N LEU A 102 -3.28 -0.88 -4.47
CA LEU A 102 -3.96 -1.58 -5.57
C LEU A 102 -4.91 -0.60 -6.28
N LEU A 103 -4.91 -0.60 -7.61
CA LEU A 103 -5.93 0.04 -8.42
C LEU A 103 -6.66 -1.04 -9.22
N ASP A 104 -7.94 -1.25 -8.91
CA ASP A 104 -8.82 -2.13 -9.68
C ASP A 104 -9.43 -1.34 -10.84
N ARG A 105 -9.06 -1.72 -12.07
CA ARG A 105 -9.50 -1.08 -13.31
C ARG A 105 -10.78 -1.70 -13.90
N THR A 106 -11.32 -2.75 -13.27
CA THR A 106 -12.59 -3.38 -13.67
C THR A 106 -13.82 -2.59 -13.24
N THR A 107 -13.66 -1.64 -12.31
CA THR A 107 -14.73 -0.75 -11.84
C THR A 107 -14.70 0.61 -12.55
N ASN A 108 -15.84 1.32 -12.54
CA ASN A 108 -15.98 2.65 -13.15
C ASN A 108 -16.66 3.65 -12.20
N PRO A 109 -15.94 4.68 -11.68
CA PRO A 109 -14.50 4.90 -11.86
C PRO A 109 -13.67 3.79 -11.18
N SER A 110 -12.41 3.64 -11.61
CA SER A 110 -11.49 2.64 -11.06
C SER A 110 -11.35 2.78 -9.54
N THR A 111 -11.27 1.65 -8.85
CA THR A 111 -11.25 1.60 -7.38
C THR A 111 -9.82 1.55 -6.88
N ARG A 112 -9.38 2.62 -6.21
CA ARG A 112 -8.11 2.62 -5.45
C ARG A 112 -8.33 1.98 -4.08
N VAL A 113 -7.42 1.09 -3.69
CA VAL A 113 -7.40 0.44 -2.37
C VAL A 113 -5.97 0.51 -1.83
N PHE A 114 -5.81 1.03 -0.61
CA PHE A 114 -4.53 1.12 0.08
C PHE A 114 -4.70 0.60 1.51
N GLU A 115 -3.59 0.40 2.23
CA GLU A 115 -3.47 -0.46 3.41
C GLU A 115 -3.54 -1.95 3.06
N SER A 116 -2.49 -2.70 3.41
CA SER A 116 -2.37 -4.11 3.00
C SER A 116 -3.55 -4.95 3.51
N GLY A 117 -4.07 -4.69 4.71
CA GLY A 117 -5.23 -5.40 5.25
C GLY A 117 -6.52 -5.13 4.48
N ALA A 118 -6.75 -3.88 4.08
CA ALA A 118 -7.91 -3.50 3.27
C ALA A 118 -7.84 -4.13 1.87
N ILE A 119 -6.65 -4.20 1.27
CA ILE A 119 -6.45 -4.89 -0.02
C ILE A 119 -6.75 -6.39 0.11
N LEU A 120 -6.29 -7.05 1.18
CA LEU A 120 -6.59 -8.47 1.42
C LEU A 120 -8.11 -8.70 1.51
N ILE A 121 -8.82 -7.90 2.31
CA ILE A 121 -10.28 -7.99 2.44
C ILE A 121 -10.97 -7.73 1.10
N TYR A 122 -10.56 -6.69 0.38
CA TYR A 122 -11.12 -6.33 -0.92
C TYR A 122 -11.02 -7.48 -1.95
N LEU A 123 -9.83 -8.08 -2.08
CA LEU A 123 -9.61 -9.20 -2.98
C LEU A 123 -10.38 -10.45 -2.53
N ALA A 124 -10.34 -10.75 -1.23
CA ALA A 124 -11.07 -11.89 -0.65
C ALA A 124 -12.58 -11.79 -0.90
N GLU A 125 -13.16 -10.59 -0.77
CA GLU A 125 -14.58 -10.34 -1.07
C GLU A 125 -14.88 -10.37 -2.56
N LYS A 126 -14.05 -9.74 -3.39
CA LYS A 126 -14.21 -9.70 -4.86
C LYS A 126 -14.26 -11.10 -5.47
N PHE A 127 -13.40 -12.01 -4.98
CA PHE A 127 -13.30 -13.38 -5.47
C PHE A 127 -13.95 -14.42 -4.56
N GLN A 128 -14.65 -13.98 -3.51
CA GLN A 128 -15.37 -14.84 -2.55
C GLN A 128 -14.50 -15.99 -2.01
N SER A 129 -13.23 -15.69 -1.72
CA SER A 129 -12.20 -16.68 -1.35
C SER A 129 -11.40 -16.17 -0.16
N PHE A 130 -10.82 -17.08 0.64
CA PHE A 130 -9.89 -16.77 1.75
C PHE A 130 -10.45 -15.94 2.92
N ILE A 131 -11.74 -15.63 2.95
CA ILE A 131 -12.42 -15.05 4.12
C ILE A 131 -13.74 -15.78 4.39
N PRO A 132 -14.03 -16.20 5.63
CA PRO A 132 -15.31 -16.81 5.96
C PRO A 132 -16.49 -15.86 5.73
N THR A 133 -17.65 -16.42 5.40
CA THR A 133 -18.90 -15.66 5.18
C THR A 133 -19.84 -15.71 6.38
N ASP A 134 -19.72 -16.71 7.26
CA ASP A 134 -20.49 -16.77 8.49
C ASP A 134 -19.97 -15.74 9.51
N LEU A 135 -20.90 -15.17 10.29
CA LEU A 135 -20.60 -14.04 11.17
C LEU A 135 -19.50 -14.35 12.20
N SER A 136 -19.53 -15.54 12.79
CA SER A 136 -18.62 -15.90 13.88
C SER A 136 -17.20 -16.10 13.36
N SER A 137 -17.02 -16.92 12.33
CA SER A 137 -15.68 -17.21 11.78
C SER A 137 -15.10 -16.00 11.07
N ARG A 138 -15.96 -15.16 10.46
CA ARG A 138 -15.53 -13.90 9.87
C ARG A 138 -15.04 -12.92 10.93
N ALA A 139 -15.71 -12.82 12.08
CA ALA A 139 -15.26 -11.97 13.17
C ALA A 139 -13.89 -12.41 13.70
N GLU A 140 -13.68 -13.71 13.90
CA GLU A 140 -12.39 -14.27 14.33
C GLU A 140 -11.27 -14.02 13.29
N CYS A 141 -11.59 -14.07 12.00
CA CYS A 141 -10.63 -13.75 10.94
C CYS A 141 -10.18 -12.28 10.95
N LEU A 142 -11.00 -11.36 11.48
CA LEU A 142 -10.76 -9.91 11.47
C LEU A 142 -10.20 -9.36 12.79
N SER A 143 -10.15 -10.18 13.85
CA SER A 143 -9.65 -9.80 15.19
C SER A 143 -8.15 -10.04 15.34
#